data_AF-A0A381PG64-F1
#
_entry.id   AF-A0A381PG64-F1
#
_cell.length_a   1.000
_cell.length_b   1.000
_cell.length_c   1.000
_cell.angle_alpha   90.00
_cell.angle_beta   90.00
_cell.angle_gamma   90.00
#
_symmetry.space_group_name_H-M   'P 1'
#
loop_
_entity.id
_entity.type
_entity.pdbx_description
1 polymer ?
#
loop_
_entity_poly.entity_id
_entity_poly.type
_entity_poly.pdbx_seq_one_letter_code
_entity_poly.pdbx_strand_id
1 'polypeptide(L)'
;MNDSVLNNIKVIDLTQHIAGPYCTKLLADYGADVIKVERPAGDPARRIGPFPGHEPHLEKSGLFLYLNTNKRGVTLDLKSDVGRMALLDLVRDADVLVENYSPRVMPSLGLDYQTLSKVNPKLVMTSVSSFGRSGRYSNYRATELVLYALCGMAYITGGYHREPVKHGYNQAQYLGGVAAASGTVAALLGFWRNGGQGQQVDVSILECAISTLFTTLLDYTYAGMVSRRQPSRGSSLRYPAPTKEGYILPTPGVMGDWDTYAAMAEVLELQDPKFATPADRQLHSDEVDNLLKARWLEKTAEEWFHHAQEWRFPFSPVNTMENISGSLQLEDRRYFVEFPHPAVGTLRYPGAPFRMSETPRRQSMPAPTLGQHNGEVFLEATT
;
A
#
# COMPACT_ATOMS: atom_id res chain seq x y z
N MET A 1 20.28 -22.23 -9.09
CA MET A 1 19.79 -21.14 -8.22
C MET A 1 18.50 -20.67 -8.87
N ASN A 2 17.37 -20.69 -8.16
CA ASN A 2 16.15 -20.14 -8.75
C ASN A 2 16.31 -18.61 -8.79
N ASP A 3 16.56 -18.10 -10.00
CA ASP A 3 16.71 -16.68 -10.25
C ASP A 3 15.39 -15.97 -9.94
N SER A 4 15.48 -14.81 -9.28
CA SER A 4 14.31 -14.00 -8.98
C SER A 4 13.68 -13.46 -10.27
N VAL A 5 12.38 -13.17 -10.27
CA VAL A 5 11.65 -12.83 -11.51
C VAL A 5 12.15 -11.56 -12.21
N LEU A 6 12.74 -10.61 -11.48
CA LEU A 6 13.37 -9.40 -12.03
C LEU A 6 14.90 -9.44 -11.94
N ASN A 7 15.51 -10.62 -11.87
CA ASN A 7 16.97 -10.73 -11.90
C ASN A 7 17.51 -10.11 -13.21
N ASN A 8 18.68 -9.48 -13.12
CA ASN A 8 19.31 -8.72 -14.22
C ASN A 8 18.53 -7.50 -14.74
N ILE A 9 17.50 -7.04 -14.02
CA ILE A 9 16.83 -5.76 -14.32
C ILE A 9 17.48 -4.66 -13.48
N LYS A 10 18.05 -3.65 -14.15
CA LYS A 10 18.66 -2.47 -13.52
C LYS A 10 17.66 -1.32 -13.44
N VAL A 11 17.41 -0.84 -12.22
CA VAL A 11 16.43 0.23 -11.94
C VAL A 11 17.14 1.43 -11.31
N ILE A 12 16.98 2.60 -11.91
CA ILE A 12 17.38 3.87 -11.31
C ILE A 12 16.19 4.47 -10.56
N ASP A 13 16.31 4.56 -9.24
CA ASP A 13 15.28 5.09 -8.34
C ASP A 13 15.62 6.53 -7.96
N LEU A 14 14.98 7.49 -8.63
CA LEU A 14 15.05 8.93 -8.29
C LEU A 14 13.95 9.37 -7.32
N THR A 15 13.18 8.43 -6.78
CA THR A 15 11.95 8.73 -6.06
C THR A 15 12.21 9.13 -4.61
N GLN A 16 11.22 9.79 -4.01
CA GLN A 16 11.26 10.28 -2.62
C GLN A 16 9.96 9.95 -1.87
N HIS A 17 9.99 10.00 -0.54
CA HIS A 17 8.80 9.74 0.30
C HIS A 17 8.24 8.32 0.18
N ILE A 18 7.02 8.12 -0.37
CA ILE A 18 6.26 6.86 -0.22
C ILE A 18 5.96 6.18 -1.55
N ALA A 19 5.12 6.76 -2.41
CA ALA A 19 4.59 6.05 -3.59
C ALA A 19 5.68 5.51 -4.51
N GLY A 20 6.63 6.37 -4.90
CA GLY A 20 7.76 5.98 -5.73
C GLY A 20 8.69 4.96 -5.04
N PRO A 21 9.17 5.21 -3.80
CA PRO A 21 10.03 4.25 -3.12
C PRO A 21 9.35 2.90 -2.86
N TYR A 22 8.03 2.88 -2.68
CA TYR A 22 7.27 1.63 -2.54
C TYR A 22 7.22 0.86 -3.86
N CYS A 23 7.06 1.54 -5.00
CA CYS A 23 7.20 0.90 -6.32
C CYS A 23 8.56 0.23 -6.47
N THR A 24 9.64 0.99 -6.29
CA THR A 24 11.01 0.47 -6.49
C THR A 24 11.42 -0.53 -5.42
N LYS A 25 10.85 -0.45 -4.21
CA LYS A 25 10.96 -1.51 -3.20
C LYS A 25 10.40 -2.82 -3.72
N LEU A 26 9.19 -2.82 -4.28
CA LEU A 26 8.59 -4.04 -4.82
C LEU A 26 9.48 -4.61 -5.92
N LEU A 27 10.01 -3.77 -6.82
CA LEU A 27 10.94 -4.22 -7.87
C LEU A 27 12.22 -4.84 -7.28
N ALA A 28 12.85 -4.18 -6.29
CA ALA A 28 14.05 -4.68 -5.61
C ALA A 28 13.80 -6.01 -4.91
N ASP A 29 12.67 -6.10 -4.21
CA ASP A 29 12.25 -7.29 -3.49
C ASP A 29 11.95 -8.48 -4.44
N TYR A 30 11.61 -8.20 -5.70
CA TYR A 30 11.47 -9.21 -6.76
C TYR A 30 12.75 -9.39 -7.59
N GLY A 31 13.88 -8.87 -7.10
CA GLY A 31 15.23 -9.20 -7.56
C GLY A 31 15.86 -8.22 -8.53
N ALA A 32 15.23 -7.08 -8.80
CA ALA A 32 15.86 -6.02 -9.59
C ALA A 32 17.05 -5.41 -8.81
N ASP A 33 18.11 -5.04 -9.53
CA ASP A 33 19.18 -4.21 -8.98
C ASP A 33 18.72 -2.76 -8.97
N VAL A 34 18.37 -2.25 -7.79
CA VAL A 34 17.80 -0.92 -7.63
C VAL A 34 18.84 0.03 -7.04
N ILE A 35 19.26 1.00 -7.85
CA ILE A 35 20.16 2.09 -7.45
C ILE A 35 19.30 3.28 -7.04
N LYS A 36 19.24 3.53 -5.73
CA LYS A 36 18.56 4.70 -5.17
C LYS A 36 19.48 5.91 -5.20
N VAL A 37 19.11 6.89 -6.02
CA VAL A 37 19.81 8.17 -6.14
C VAL A 37 19.14 9.18 -5.23
N GLU A 38 19.86 9.58 -4.19
CA GLU A 38 19.42 10.62 -3.27
C GLU A 38 20.14 11.94 -3.56
N ARG A 39 19.50 13.06 -3.22
CA ARG A 39 20.22 14.34 -3.11
C ARG A 39 21.27 14.24 -2.00
N PRO A 40 22.32 15.09 -1.98
CA PRO A 40 23.32 15.08 -0.91
C PRO A 40 22.75 15.19 0.52
N ALA A 41 21.60 15.83 0.69
CA ALA A 41 20.89 15.94 1.97
C ALA A 41 20.01 14.73 2.34
N GLY A 42 20.00 13.69 1.50
CA GLY A 42 19.17 12.49 1.60
C GLY A 42 17.70 12.69 1.22
N ASP A 43 17.01 11.57 1.06
CA ASP A 43 15.56 11.47 0.92
C ASP A 43 14.88 12.15 2.14
N PRO A 44 13.87 13.02 1.94
CA PRO A 44 13.09 13.55 3.04
C PRO A 44 12.50 12.48 3.99
N ALA A 45 12.22 11.27 3.50
CA ALA A 45 11.73 10.15 4.31
C ALA A 45 12.68 9.79 5.46
N ARG A 46 13.99 10.02 5.33
CA ARG A 46 14.99 9.85 6.40
C ARG A 46 14.70 10.66 7.67
N ARG A 47 13.83 11.67 7.58
CA ARG A 47 13.39 12.55 8.68
C ARG A 47 11.99 12.24 9.18
N ILE A 48 11.36 11.16 8.69
CA ILE A 48 10.02 10.74 9.08
C ILE A 48 10.13 9.46 9.92
N GLY A 49 9.55 9.48 11.11
CA GLY A 49 9.59 8.34 12.02
C GLY A 49 8.75 7.13 11.55
N PRO A 50 8.59 6.12 12.42
CA PRO A 50 9.07 6.08 13.81
C PRO A 50 10.60 6.03 13.88
N PHE A 51 11.16 6.43 15.03
CA PHE A 51 12.59 6.34 15.32
C PHE A 51 12.80 5.52 16.60
N PRO A 52 13.87 4.71 16.70
CA PRO A 52 14.25 4.07 17.96
C PRO A 52 14.40 5.11 19.08
N GLY A 53 13.81 4.86 20.24
CA GLY A 53 13.83 5.79 21.38
C GLY A 53 13.13 7.14 21.11
N HIS A 54 12.39 7.28 20.02
CA HIS A 54 11.80 8.55 19.57
C HIS A 54 12.82 9.65 19.22
N GLU A 55 14.07 9.29 18.95
CA GLU A 55 15.13 10.24 18.61
C GLU A 55 15.33 10.34 17.09
N PRO A 56 15.04 11.49 16.44
CA PRO A 56 15.21 11.65 15.00
C PRO A 56 16.66 11.44 14.55
N HIS A 57 16.86 10.54 13.59
CA HIS A 57 18.17 10.27 13.01
C HIS A 57 18.05 9.84 11.54
N LEU A 58 18.90 10.39 10.66
CA LEU A 58 18.81 10.18 9.20
C LEU A 58 18.97 8.72 8.76
N GLU A 59 19.71 7.94 9.54
CA GLU A 59 19.95 6.50 9.28
C GLU A 59 19.06 5.57 10.12
N LYS A 60 18.06 6.10 10.84
CA LYS A 60 17.19 5.30 11.74
C LYS A 60 15.69 5.57 11.55
N SER A 61 15.30 6.21 10.44
CA SER A 61 13.89 6.41 10.09
C SER A 61 13.23 5.08 9.72
N GLY A 62 12.26 4.62 10.50
CA GLY A 62 11.51 3.40 10.21
C GLY A 62 10.84 3.42 8.84
N LEU A 63 10.34 4.58 8.40
CA LEU A 63 9.75 4.73 7.06
C LEU A 63 10.79 4.54 5.95
N PHE A 64 11.94 5.22 6.04
CA PHE A 64 13.00 5.09 5.04
C PHE A 64 13.57 3.67 5.02
N LEU A 65 13.82 3.10 6.20
CA LEU A 65 14.37 1.76 6.32
C LEU A 65 13.43 0.69 5.73
N TYR A 66 12.11 0.84 5.93
CA TYR A 66 11.14 -0.08 5.34
C TYR A 66 11.09 0.03 3.81
N LEU A 67 11.05 1.26 3.27
CA LEU A 67 10.84 1.52 1.84
C LEU A 67 12.08 1.31 0.97
N ASN A 68 13.25 1.04 1.54
CA ASN A 68 14.50 1.01 0.79
C ASN A 68 15.37 -0.23 1.03
N THR A 69 14.80 -1.29 1.61
CA THR A 69 15.44 -2.61 1.64
C THR A 69 15.81 -3.07 0.22
N ASN A 70 16.88 -3.87 0.09
CA ASN A 70 17.38 -4.40 -1.19
C ASN A 70 17.86 -3.35 -2.22
N LYS A 71 18.10 -2.10 -1.80
CA LYS A 71 18.59 -1.04 -2.71
C LYS A 71 20.05 -0.68 -2.45
N ARG A 72 20.77 -0.30 -3.50
CA ARG A 72 22.09 0.34 -3.42
C ARG A 72 21.93 1.85 -3.42
N GLY A 73 22.29 2.51 -2.33
CA GLY A 73 22.13 3.96 -2.15
C GLY A 73 23.36 4.76 -2.59
N VAL A 74 23.14 5.76 -3.45
CA VAL A 74 24.14 6.74 -3.91
C VAL A 74 23.62 8.17 -3.76
N THR A 75 24.52 9.15 -3.83
CA THR A 75 24.16 10.58 -3.79
C THR A 75 24.58 11.31 -5.06
N LEU A 76 23.65 12.04 -5.68
CA LEU A 76 23.93 12.94 -6.80
C LEU A 76 23.23 14.30 -6.60
N ASP A 77 23.94 15.39 -6.89
CA ASP A 77 23.30 16.69 -7.09
C ASP A 77 22.92 16.87 -8.56
N LEU A 78 21.66 16.54 -8.89
CA LEU A 78 21.13 16.64 -10.25
C LEU A 78 21.01 18.07 -10.77
N LYS A 79 21.25 19.09 -9.94
CA LYS A 79 21.34 20.49 -10.40
C LYS A 79 22.73 20.87 -10.91
N SER A 80 23.75 20.08 -10.57
CA SER A 80 25.10 20.26 -11.08
C SER A 80 25.27 19.55 -12.42
N ASP A 81 26.10 20.10 -13.31
CA ASP A 81 26.40 19.47 -14.60
C ASP A 81 27.02 18.07 -14.40
N VAL A 82 27.91 17.92 -13.41
CA VAL A 82 28.57 16.65 -13.07
C VAL A 82 27.54 15.62 -12.60
N GLY A 83 26.64 15.98 -11.69
CA GLY A 83 25.59 15.07 -11.21
C GLY A 83 24.59 14.68 -12.30
N ARG A 84 24.28 15.61 -13.23
CA ARG A 84 23.47 15.30 -14.41
C ARG A 84 24.18 14.32 -15.35
N MET A 85 25.47 14.53 -15.63
CA MET A 85 26.27 13.63 -16.46
C MET A 85 26.35 12.23 -15.85
N ALA A 86 26.64 12.13 -14.55
CA ALA A 86 26.69 10.85 -13.85
C ALA A 86 25.35 10.10 -13.91
N LEU A 87 24.22 10.80 -13.81
CA LEU A 87 22.91 10.17 -13.99
C LEU A 87 22.71 9.68 -15.42
N LEU A 88 23.11 10.46 -16.44
CA LEU A 88 23.01 10.03 -17.83
C LEU A 88 23.84 8.77 -18.09
N ASP A 89 25.03 8.67 -17.50
CA ASP A 89 25.88 7.48 -17.58
C ASP A 89 25.16 6.27 -16.94
N LEU A 90 24.57 6.42 -15.75
CA LEU A 90 23.76 5.37 -15.13
C LEU A 90 22.55 4.93 -15.99
N VAL A 91 21.92 5.88 -16.69
CA VAL A 91 20.73 5.62 -17.51
C VAL A 91 21.05 4.88 -18.80
N ARG A 92 22.28 4.97 -19.35
CA ARG A 92 22.67 4.29 -20.60
C ARG A 92 22.39 2.79 -20.57
N ASP A 93 22.61 2.17 -19.41
CA ASP A 93 22.49 0.73 -19.22
C ASP A 93 21.35 0.33 -18.29
N ALA A 94 20.46 1.27 -17.95
CA ALA A 94 19.29 0.99 -17.12
C ALA A 94 18.13 0.43 -17.93
N ASP A 95 17.40 -0.53 -17.38
CA ASP A 95 16.13 -0.99 -17.96
C ASP A 95 14.97 -0.08 -17.56
N VAL A 96 15.01 0.42 -16.33
CA VAL A 96 13.95 1.23 -15.73
C VAL A 96 14.52 2.47 -15.05
N LEU A 97 13.83 3.58 -15.20
CA LEU A 97 13.97 4.74 -14.30
C LEU A 97 12.62 5.04 -13.67
N VAL A 98 12.59 5.21 -12.34
CA VAL A 98 11.38 5.63 -11.62
C VAL A 98 11.62 6.98 -10.97
N GLU A 99 10.70 7.90 -11.17
CA GLU A 99 10.71 9.23 -10.55
C GLU A 99 9.31 9.62 -10.06
N ASN A 100 9.25 10.45 -9.02
CA ASN A 100 7.97 10.94 -8.49
C ASN A 100 7.98 12.44 -8.19
N TYR A 101 8.67 13.19 -9.04
CA TYR A 101 8.68 14.64 -8.95
C TYR A 101 7.40 15.25 -9.52
N SER A 102 7.20 16.55 -9.27
CA SER A 102 6.20 17.29 -10.05
C SER A 102 6.55 17.19 -11.54
N PRO A 103 5.57 17.07 -12.46
CA PRO A 103 5.81 16.89 -13.90
C PRO A 103 6.75 17.92 -14.56
N ARG A 104 6.97 19.08 -13.92
CA ARG A 104 7.88 20.14 -14.38
C ARG A 104 9.36 19.89 -14.06
N VAL A 105 9.68 19.08 -13.06
CA VAL A 105 11.04 18.98 -12.51
C VAL A 105 11.98 18.28 -13.49
N MET A 106 11.63 17.09 -13.96
CA MET A 106 12.48 16.35 -14.90
C MET A 106 12.74 17.14 -16.21
N PRO A 107 11.73 17.77 -16.85
CA PRO A 107 11.97 18.70 -17.96
C PRO A 107 12.91 19.87 -17.61
N SER A 108 12.72 20.50 -16.44
CA SER A 108 13.57 21.63 -16.03
C SER A 108 15.04 21.26 -15.80
N LEU A 109 15.33 19.96 -15.57
CA LEU A 109 16.68 19.44 -15.44
C LEU A 109 17.25 18.90 -16.77
N GLY A 110 16.45 18.88 -17.84
CA GLY A 110 16.82 18.21 -19.11
C GLY A 110 16.90 16.70 -18.96
N LEU A 111 16.07 16.10 -18.10
CA LEU A 111 16.06 14.68 -17.77
C LEU A 111 14.67 14.05 -17.99
N ASP A 112 13.82 14.66 -18.82
CA ASP A 112 12.54 14.09 -19.18
C ASP A 112 12.67 12.86 -20.10
N TYR A 113 11.57 12.13 -20.28
CA TYR A 113 11.56 10.90 -21.07
C TYR A 113 12.02 11.14 -22.51
N GLN A 114 11.63 12.25 -23.14
CA GLN A 114 12.04 12.60 -24.50
C GLN A 114 13.55 12.80 -24.61
N THR A 115 14.20 13.29 -23.55
CA THR A 115 15.64 13.44 -23.50
C THR A 115 16.33 12.12 -23.20
N LEU A 116 15.87 11.40 -22.18
CA LEU A 116 16.49 10.14 -21.74
C LEU A 116 16.32 9.01 -22.77
N SER A 117 15.22 8.95 -23.51
CA SER A 117 15.00 7.94 -24.55
C SER A 117 15.94 8.09 -25.75
N LYS A 118 16.52 9.27 -25.97
CA LYS A 118 17.59 9.46 -26.97
C LYS A 118 18.92 8.88 -26.52
N VAL A 119 19.15 8.86 -25.20
CA VAL A 119 20.35 8.27 -24.58
C VAL A 119 20.20 6.76 -24.48
N ASN A 120 19.01 6.29 -24.09
CA ASN A 120 18.67 4.89 -24.00
C ASN A 120 17.25 4.63 -24.56
N PRO A 121 17.13 4.21 -25.83
CA PRO A 121 15.85 3.93 -26.48
C PRO A 121 15.06 2.75 -25.88
N LYS A 122 15.70 1.93 -25.04
CA LYS A 122 15.10 0.77 -24.38
C LYS A 122 14.44 1.12 -23.04
N LEU A 123 14.72 2.32 -22.52
CA LEU A 123 14.34 2.72 -21.17
C LEU A 123 12.82 2.72 -20.95
N VAL A 124 12.38 2.03 -19.90
CA VAL A 124 11.06 2.22 -19.31
C VAL A 124 11.14 3.31 -18.24
N MET A 125 10.49 4.45 -18.45
CA MET A 125 10.44 5.53 -17.45
C MET A 125 9.08 5.56 -16.77
N THR A 126 9.03 5.29 -15.46
CA THR A 126 7.81 5.37 -14.66
C THR A 126 7.77 6.68 -13.87
N SER A 127 6.79 7.52 -14.18
CA SER A 127 6.54 8.81 -13.52
C SER A 127 5.35 8.69 -12.59
N VAL A 128 5.52 8.92 -11.29
CA VAL A 128 4.44 8.85 -10.29
C VAL A 128 4.14 10.24 -9.75
N SER A 129 2.94 10.78 -10.01
CA SER A 129 2.57 12.11 -9.51
C SER A 129 1.18 12.11 -8.89
N SER A 130 0.86 13.17 -8.14
CA SER A 130 -0.45 13.29 -7.46
C SER A 130 -1.64 13.19 -8.43
N PHE A 131 -1.52 13.76 -9.62
CA PHE A 131 -2.63 13.98 -10.56
C PHE A 131 -2.32 13.49 -12.00
N GLY A 132 -1.21 12.78 -12.21
CA GLY A 132 -0.70 12.46 -13.54
C GLY A 132 0.10 13.60 -14.16
N ARG A 133 0.67 13.39 -15.35
CA ARG A 133 1.49 14.39 -16.06
C ARG A 133 0.68 15.36 -16.92
N SER A 134 -0.60 15.09 -17.11
CA SER A 134 -1.50 15.89 -17.95
C SER A 134 -2.71 16.43 -17.20
N GLY A 135 -3.52 17.25 -17.87
CA GLY A 135 -4.72 17.85 -17.28
C GLY A 135 -4.44 19.07 -16.39
N ARG A 136 -5.53 19.73 -15.95
CA ARG A 136 -5.49 21.02 -15.24
C ARG A 136 -4.77 20.96 -13.89
N TYR A 137 -4.75 19.81 -13.25
CA TYR A 137 -4.15 19.61 -11.92
C TYR A 137 -2.77 18.97 -11.95
N SER A 138 -2.21 18.62 -13.12
CA SER A 138 -0.85 18.07 -13.28
C SER A 138 0.22 18.81 -12.49
N ASN A 139 0.03 20.12 -12.34
CA ASN A 139 0.97 21.05 -11.73
C ASN A 139 0.69 21.37 -10.26
N TYR A 140 -0.40 20.83 -9.69
CA TYR A 140 -0.81 21.07 -8.30
C TYR A 140 -0.03 20.17 -7.34
N ARG A 141 0.01 20.59 -6.07
CA ARG A 141 0.56 19.80 -4.98
C ARG A 141 -0.57 19.15 -4.21
N ALA A 142 -0.39 17.89 -3.83
CA ALA A 142 -1.31 17.21 -2.94
C ALA A 142 -0.56 16.46 -1.85
N THR A 143 -1.15 16.44 -0.66
CA THR A 143 -0.79 15.51 0.40
C THR A 143 -1.71 14.30 0.31
N GLU A 144 -1.42 13.26 1.09
CA GLU A 144 -2.33 12.12 1.30
C GLU A 144 -3.76 12.58 1.62
N LEU A 145 -3.93 13.56 2.52
CA LEU A 145 -5.25 14.04 2.94
C LEU A 145 -6.01 14.72 1.78
N VAL A 146 -5.30 15.51 0.96
CA VAL A 146 -5.90 16.14 -0.23
C VAL A 146 -6.35 15.09 -1.23
N LEU A 147 -5.52 14.09 -1.52
CA LEU A 147 -5.86 13.01 -2.46
C LEU A 147 -7.06 12.19 -1.97
N TYR A 148 -7.08 11.84 -0.68
CA TYR A 148 -8.14 11.05 -0.07
C TYR A 148 -9.49 11.80 -0.03
N ALA A 149 -9.46 13.13 0.14
CA ALA A 149 -10.65 13.95 0.04
C ALA A 149 -11.13 14.06 -1.42
N LEU A 150 -10.22 14.35 -2.36
CA LEU A 150 -10.54 14.54 -3.77
C LEU A 150 -11.03 13.25 -4.46
N CYS A 151 -10.52 12.08 -4.07
CA CYS A 151 -10.98 10.82 -4.66
C CYS A 151 -12.39 10.41 -4.18
N GLY A 152 -12.93 11.05 -3.13
CA GLY A 152 -14.25 10.73 -2.58
C GLY A 152 -14.25 9.70 -1.44
N MET A 153 -13.11 9.08 -1.11
CA MET A 153 -13.04 8.11 -0.01
C MET A 153 -13.46 8.73 1.33
N ALA A 154 -13.07 9.97 1.62
CA ALA A 154 -13.50 10.66 2.83
C ALA A 154 -15.03 10.72 2.96
N TYR A 155 -15.73 10.93 1.84
CA TYR A 155 -17.17 11.12 1.85
C TYR A 155 -17.95 9.86 2.28
N ILE A 156 -17.38 8.68 2.10
CA ILE A 156 -18.03 7.41 2.47
C ILE A 156 -17.50 6.82 3.78
N THR A 157 -16.41 7.36 4.33
CA THR A 157 -15.76 6.85 5.54
C THR A 157 -16.12 7.67 6.79
N GLY A 158 -16.50 6.99 7.86
CA GLY A 158 -16.77 7.58 9.18
C GLY A 158 -18.20 7.37 9.67
N GLY A 159 -18.54 8.02 10.79
CA GLY A 159 -19.88 7.97 11.36
C GLY A 159 -20.91 8.76 10.53
N TYR A 160 -22.12 8.24 10.42
CA TYR A 160 -23.18 8.81 9.59
C TYR A 160 -23.48 10.30 9.87
N HIS A 161 -23.64 10.66 11.15
CA HIS A 161 -23.91 12.03 11.61
C HIS A 161 -22.64 12.81 11.97
N ARG A 162 -21.47 12.33 11.55
CA ARG A 162 -20.17 12.94 11.83
C ARG A 162 -19.52 13.42 10.54
N GLU A 163 -18.47 14.21 10.73
CA GLU A 163 -17.62 14.72 9.68
C GLU A 163 -16.99 13.57 8.87
N PRO A 164 -16.79 13.75 7.55
CA PRO A 164 -15.95 12.86 6.74
C PRO A 164 -14.57 12.65 7.39
N VAL A 165 -14.06 11.41 7.43
CA VAL A 165 -12.73 11.12 7.97
C VAL A 165 -11.85 10.36 6.99
N LYS A 166 -10.54 10.46 7.21
CA LYS A 166 -9.52 9.72 6.45
C LYS A 166 -9.21 8.40 7.12
N HIS A 167 -8.98 7.33 6.36
CA HIS A 167 -8.28 6.15 6.89
C HIS A 167 -6.93 6.54 7.49
N GLY A 168 -6.44 5.78 8.47
CA GLY A 168 -5.10 5.98 9.03
C GLY A 168 -4.00 5.83 7.96
N TYR A 169 -2.90 6.56 8.15
CA TYR A 169 -1.66 6.46 7.35
C TYR A 169 -1.82 6.75 5.85
N ASN A 170 -0.87 6.40 4.99
CA ASN A 170 -0.78 6.94 3.62
C ASN A 170 -1.33 5.97 2.55
N GLN A 171 -2.62 5.63 2.64
CA GLN A 171 -3.24 4.60 1.79
C GLN A 171 -3.15 4.93 0.30
N ALA A 172 -3.48 6.17 -0.10
CA ALA A 172 -3.43 6.55 -1.51
C ALA A 172 -1.99 6.46 -2.07
N GLN A 173 -0.99 6.84 -1.28
CA GLN A 173 0.42 6.69 -1.68
C GLN A 173 0.81 5.23 -1.95
N TYR A 174 0.40 4.29 -1.09
CA TYR A 174 0.70 2.87 -1.30
C TYR A 174 -0.04 2.30 -2.51
N LEU A 175 -1.30 2.69 -2.74
CA LEU A 175 -2.04 2.32 -3.96
C LEU A 175 -1.32 2.81 -5.21
N GLY A 176 -0.87 4.06 -5.22
CA GLY A 176 -0.07 4.62 -6.31
C GLY A 176 1.25 3.87 -6.52
N GLY A 177 1.93 3.46 -5.45
CA GLY A 177 3.15 2.66 -5.53
C GLY A 177 2.95 1.25 -6.08
N VAL A 178 1.86 0.57 -5.70
CA VAL A 178 1.48 -0.74 -6.29
C VAL A 178 1.18 -0.59 -7.77
N ALA A 179 0.34 0.39 -8.14
CA ALA A 179 -0.03 0.64 -9.53
C ALA A 179 1.20 1.00 -10.38
N ALA A 180 2.13 1.78 -9.83
CA ALA A 180 3.39 2.08 -10.50
C ALA A 180 4.24 0.83 -10.73
N ALA A 181 4.42 -0.05 -9.72
CA ALA A 181 5.16 -1.30 -9.90
C ALA A 181 4.48 -2.20 -10.95
N SER A 182 3.14 -2.32 -10.90
CA SER A 182 2.36 -3.06 -11.90
C SER A 182 2.54 -2.49 -13.31
N GLY A 183 2.47 -1.17 -13.46
CA GLY A 183 2.69 -0.47 -14.73
C GLY A 183 4.11 -0.65 -15.27
N THR A 184 5.13 -0.57 -14.41
CA THR A 184 6.52 -0.83 -14.78
C THR A 184 6.70 -2.27 -15.28
N VAL A 185 6.19 -3.27 -14.55
CA VAL A 185 6.29 -4.68 -14.97
C VAL A 185 5.52 -4.93 -16.26
N ALA A 186 4.33 -4.35 -16.42
CA ALA A 186 3.57 -4.43 -17.67
C ALA A 186 4.34 -3.79 -18.84
N ALA A 187 5.03 -2.68 -18.60
CA ALA A 187 5.84 -2.01 -19.61
C ALA A 187 7.09 -2.83 -20.00
N LEU A 188 7.75 -3.49 -19.05
CA LEU A 188 8.85 -4.43 -19.31
C LEU A 188 8.37 -5.66 -20.10
N LEU A 189 7.21 -6.22 -19.74
CA LEU A 189 6.61 -7.31 -20.50
C LEU A 189 6.28 -6.87 -21.94
N GLY A 190 5.70 -5.67 -22.09
CA GLY A 190 5.44 -5.07 -23.39
C GLY A 190 6.71 -4.85 -24.20
N PHE A 191 7.79 -4.37 -23.57
CA PHE A 191 9.10 -4.21 -24.18
C PHE A 191 9.59 -5.53 -24.80
N TRP A 192 9.57 -6.64 -24.06
CA TRP A 192 10.01 -7.94 -24.57
C TRP A 192 9.09 -8.50 -25.67
N ARG A 193 7.79 -8.21 -25.61
CA ARG A 193 6.82 -8.71 -26.59
C ARG A 193 6.77 -7.90 -27.88
N ASN A 194 7.09 -6.60 -27.82
CA ASN A 194 6.85 -5.65 -28.91
C ASN A 194 8.14 -5.13 -29.55
N GLY A 195 9.20 -5.95 -29.57
CA GLY A 195 10.42 -5.63 -30.32
C GLY A 195 11.40 -4.69 -29.60
N GLY A 196 11.29 -4.55 -28.28
CA GLY A 196 12.34 -3.93 -27.46
C GLY A 196 12.38 -2.39 -27.50
N GLN A 197 11.23 -1.72 -27.66
CA GLN A 197 11.14 -0.26 -27.49
C GLN A 197 10.73 0.10 -26.07
N GLY A 198 11.45 1.05 -25.46
CA GLY A 198 11.09 1.63 -24.17
C GLY A 198 9.81 2.45 -24.24
N GLN A 199 9.27 2.82 -23.07
CA GLN A 199 8.07 3.64 -22.97
C GLN A 199 8.01 4.44 -21.67
N GLN A 200 7.18 5.49 -21.65
CA GLN A 200 6.84 6.20 -20.43
C GLN A 200 5.55 5.67 -19.83
N VAL A 201 5.58 5.33 -18.54
CA VAL A 201 4.42 4.98 -17.73
C VAL A 201 4.06 6.19 -16.87
N ASP A 202 2.88 6.78 -17.10
CA ASP A 202 2.35 7.89 -16.29
C ASP A 202 1.35 7.38 -15.26
N VAL A 203 1.63 7.63 -13.98
CA VAL A 203 0.83 7.13 -12.85
C VAL A 203 0.29 8.30 -12.04
N SER A 204 -1.04 8.42 -12.01
CA SER A 204 -1.77 9.37 -11.18
C SER A 204 -2.22 8.71 -9.87
N ILE A 205 -1.72 9.19 -8.73
CA ILE A 205 -2.12 8.68 -7.42
C ILE A 205 -3.63 8.88 -7.18
N LEU A 206 -4.19 10.01 -7.66
CA LEU A 206 -5.63 10.27 -7.57
C LEU A 206 -6.44 9.20 -8.32
N GLU A 207 -6.07 8.88 -9.56
CA GLU A 207 -6.75 7.85 -10.36
C GLU A 207 -6.63 6.47 -9.72
N CYS A 208 -5.45 6.14 -9.17
CA CYS A 208 -5.22 4.90 -8.42
C CYS A 208 -6.11 4.80 -7.17
N ALA A 209 -6.36 5.90 -6.47
CA ALA A 209 -7.27 5.91 -5.34
C ALA A 209 -8.73 5.72 -5.80
N ILE A 210 -9.16 6.46 -6.83
CA ILE A 210 -10.53 6.38 -7.38
C ILE A 210 -10.84 4.97 -7.92
N SER A 211 -9.87 4.28 -8.52
CA SER A 211 -10.11 2.94 -9.09
C SER A 211 -10.57 1.91 -8.06
N THR A 212 -10.24 2.11 -6.78
CA THR A 212 -10.69 1.25 -5.67
C THR A 212 -12.10 1.59 -5.16
N LEU A 213 -12.70 2.67 -5.64
CA LEU A 213 -14.06 3.12 -5.31
C LEU A 213 -15.11 2.70 -6.37
N PHE A 214 -14.78 1.71 -7.21
CA PHE A 214 -15.60 1.32 -8.36
C PHE A 214 -17.07 1.05 -8.00
N THR A 215 -17.38 0.47 -6.85
CA THR A 215 -18.77 0.20 -6.42
C THR A 215 -19.57 1.48 -6.27
N THR A 216 -19.05 2.48 -5.56
CA THR A 216 -19.71 3.77 -5.38
C THR A 216 -19.82 4.57 -6.68
N LEU A 217 -18.85 4.39 -7.58
CA LEU A 217 -18.92 4.98 -8.92
C LEU A 217 -20.01 4.31 -9.77
N LEU A 218 -20.16 2.99 -9.66
CA LEU A 218 -21.23 2.23 -10.33
C LEU A 218 -22.61 2.63 -9.80
N ASP A 219 -22.78 2.76 -8.47
CA ASP A 219 -24.03 3.23 -7.85
C ASP A 219 -24.49 4.58 -8.45
N TYR A 220 -23.56 5.52 -8.58
CA TYR A 220 -23.84 6.81 -9.18
C TYR A 220 -24.12 6.70 -10.68
N THR A 221 -23.28 5.95 -11.42
CA THR A 221 -23.38 5.86 -12.88
C THR A 221 -24.66 5.16 -13.34
N TYR A 222 -25.07 4.09 -12.66
CA TYR A 222 -26.22 3.27 -13.04
C TYR A 222 -27.53 3.75 -12.43
N ALA A 223 -27.51 4.26 -11.20
CA ALA A 223 -28.72 4.58 -10.45
C ALA A 223 -28.82 6.06 -10.01
N GLY A 224 -27.84 6.90 -10.33
CA GLY A 224 -27.76 8.27 -9.81
C GLY A 224 -27.60 8.33 -8.28
N MET A 225 -27.27 7.20 -7.65
CA MET A 225 -27.20 7.09 -6.20
C MET A 225 -25.88 7.64 -5.69
N VAL A 226 -25.96 8.67 -4.84
CA VAL A 226 -24.79 9.21 -4.15
C VAL A 226 -24.55 8.39 -2.87
N SER A 227 -23.66 7.39 -2.98
CA SER A 227 -23.25 6.58 -1.85
C SER A 227 -22.55 7.44 -0.79
N ARG A 228 -22.95 7.26 0.47
CA ARG A 228 -22.47 8.03 1.62
C ARG A 228 -22.22 7.11 2.82
N ARG A 229 -21.60 7.66 3.87
CA ARG A 229 -21.52 7.02 5.19
C ARG A 229 -22.88 6.45 5.58
N GLN A 230 -22.88 5.28 6.22
CA GLN A 230 -24.10 4.54 6.53
C GLN A 230 -24.43 4.62 8.04
N PRO A 231 -25.71 4.66 8.44
CA PRO A 231 -26.11 4.63 9.85
C PRO A 231 -25.59 3.38 10.56
N SER A 232 -25.02 3.55 11.75
CA SER A 232 -24.56 2.45 12.61
C SER A 232 -25.63 1.97 13.59
N ARG A 233 -26.90 2.36 13.41
CA ARG A 233 -28.02 1.93 14.25
C ARG A 233 -28.65 0.71 13.60
N GLY A 234 -28.94 -0.33 14.40
CA GLY A 234 -29.55 -1.54 13.87
C GLY A 234 -28.58 -2.37 13.04
N SER A 235 -27.32 -2.38 13.46
CA SER A 235 -26.19 -2.72 12.60
C SER A 235 -25.14 -3.55 13.31
N SER A 236 -25.43 -4.13 14.47
CA SER A 236 -24.54 -5.10 15.13
C SER A 236 -24.10 -6.21 14.18
N LEU A 237 -24.93 -6.52 13.17
CA LEU A 237 -24.69 -7.48 12.09
C LEU A 237 -23.88 -6.95 10.90
N ARG A 238 -23.47 -5.68 10.91
CA ARG A 238 -22.80 -4.99 9.78
C ARG A 238 -21.62 -4.12 10.22
N TYR A 239 -21.45 -3.89 11.52
CA TYR A 239 -20.43 -3.02 12.10
C TYR A 239 -19.80 -3.68 13.32
N PRO A 240 -18.58 -3.27 13.69
CA PRO A 240 -17.93 -3.78 14.89
C PRO A 240 -18.79 -3.56 16.14
N ALA A 241 -19.07 -4.63 16.86
CA ALA A 241 -19.74 -4.62 18.15
C ALA A 241 -18.71 -4.81 19.28
N PRO A 242 -18.85 -4.07 20.40
CA PRO A 242 -17.98 -4.28 21.56
C PRO A 242 -18.20 -5.67 22.14
N THR A 243 -17.13 -6.26 22.66
CA THR A 243 -17.15 -7.53 23.39
C THR A 243 -16.58 -7.35 24.79
N LYS A 244 -16.39 -8.44 25.55
CA LYS A 244 -15.67 -8.38 26.84
C LYS A 244 -14.31 -7.71 26.71
N GLU A 245 -13.62 -7.97 25.59
CA GLU A 245 -12.32 -7.38 25.26
C GLU A 245 -12.20 -7.23 23.74
N GLY A 246 -12.05 -5.98 23.28
CA GLY A 246 -11.99 -5.64 21.85
C GLY A 246 -13.37 -5.61 21.17
N TYR A 247 -13.36 -5.69 19.85
CA TYR A 247 -14.57 -5.62 19.02
C TYR A 247 -14.65 -6.82 18.07
N ILE A 248 -15.87 -7.30 17.82
CA ILE A 248 -16.18 -8.37 16.87
C ILE A 248 -16.98 -7.80 15.70
N LEU A 249 -16.67 -8.21 14.48
CA LEU A 249 -17.44 -7.91 13.27
C LEU A 249 -18.15 -9.18 12.80
N PRO A 250 -19.44 -9.35 13.11
CA PRO A 250 -20.22 -10.46 12.57
C PRO A 250 -20.63 -10.16 11.12
N THR A 251 -20.55 -11.16 10.25
CA THR A 251 -20.95 -11.02 8.82
C THR A 251 -22.01 -12.08 8.45
N PRO A 252 -23.19 -12.08 9.07
CA PRO A 252 -24.17 -13.16 8.94
C PRO A 252 -24.78 -13.27 7.53
N GLY A 253 -24.68 -12.24 6.71
CA GLY A 253 -25.38 -12.16 5.41
C GLY A 253 -24.91 -13.12 4.33
N VAL A 254 -24.00 -14.06 4.63
CA VAL A 254 -23.32 -14.87 3.61
C VAL A 254 -23.53 -16.38 3.78
N MET A 255 -23.83 -16.90 4.99
CA MET A 255 -23.92 -18.35 5.22
C MET A 255 -24.88 -18.67 6.39
N GLY A 256 -25.80 -19.63 6.20
CA GLY A 256 -26.70 -20.14 7.25
C GLY A 256 -28.08 -19.47 7.33
N ASP A 257 -29.04 -20.15 7.96
CA ASP A 257 -30.34 -19.58 8.33
C ASP A 257 -30.29 -18.80 9.65
N TRP A 258 -31.31 -17.98 9.89
CA TRP A 258 -31.37 -17.08 11.04
C TRP A 258 -31.54 -17.81 12.37
N ASP A 259 -32.21 -18.97 12.39
CA ASP A 259 -32.42 -19.74 13.63
C ASP A 259 -31.11 -20.39 14.09
N THR A 260 -30.30 -20.85 13.14
CA THR A 260 -28.94 -21.34 13.39
C THR A 260 -28.04 -20.21 13.90
N TYR A 261 -28.20 -18.99 13.36
CA TYR A 261 -27.48 -17.81 13.87
C TYR A 261 -27.88 -17.49 15.32
N ALA A 262 -29.18 -17.52 15.61
CA ALA A 262 -29.73 -17.33 16.96
C ALA A 262 -29.19 -18.38 17.95
N ALA A 263 -29.12 -19.64 17.53
CA ALA A 263 -28.54 -20.72 18.33
C ALA A 263 -27.03 -20.53 18.56
N MET A 264 -26.26 -20.18 17.53
CA MET A 264 -24.82 -19.91 17.65
C MET A 264 -24.53 -18.70 18.54
N ALA A 265 -25.29 -17.62 18.37
CA ALA A 265 -25.20 -16.45 19.24
C ALA A 265 -25.67 -16.79 20.67
N GLU A 266 -26.38 -17.89 20.87
CA GLU A 266 -27.00 -18.28 22.14
C GLU A 266 -28.03 -17.24 22.59
N VAL A 267 -28.82 -16.73 21.64
CA VAL A 267 -29.90 -15.74 21.80
C VAL A 267 -31.14 -16.26 21.08
N LEU A 268 -31.85 -17.20 21.69
CA LEU A 268 -33.00 -17.88 21.08
C LEU A 268 -34.19 -16.95 20.86
N GLU A 269 -34.25 -15.80 21.54
CA GLU A 269 -35.23 -14.75 21.32
C GLU A 269 -35.21 -14.22 19.89
N LEU A 270 -34.08 -14.36 19.19
CA LEU A 270 -33.97 -13.98 17.78
C LEU A 270 -34.79 -14.90 16.86
N GLN A 271 -35.28 -16.06 17.33
CA GLN A 271 -36.15 -16.97 16.56
C GLN A 271 -37.62 -16.51 16.55
N ASP A 272 -37.96 -15.38 17.19
CA ASP A 272 -39.30 -14.81 17.12
C ASP A 272 -39.68 -14.53 15.63
N PRO A 273 -40.90 -14.90 15.18
CA PRO A 273 -41.36 -14.66 13.82
C PRO A 273 -41.19 -13.22 13.32
N LYS A 274 -41.16 -12.22 14.20
CA LYS A 274 -40.89 -10.81 13.84
C LYS A 274 -39.45 -10.55 13.36
N PHE A 275 -38.55 -11.53 13.44
CA PHE A 275 -37.17 -11.46 12.94
C PHE A 275 -36.90 -12.40 11.76
N ALA A 276 -37.93 -13.05 11.22
CA ALA A 276 -37.78 -14.13 10.24
C ALA A 276 -37.05 -13.69 8.96
N THR A 277 -37.41 -12.53 8.39
CA THR A 277 -36.79 -12.06 7.13
C THR A 277 -35.75 -10.97 7.35
N PRO A 278 -34.81 -10.76 6.41
CA PRO A 278 -33.88 -9.62 6.46
C PRO A 278 -34.58 -8.26 6.58
N ALA A 279 -35.76 -8.10 5.98
CA ALA A 279 -36.55 -6.88 6.05
C ALA A 279 -37.12 -6.67 7.46
N ASP A 280 -37.65 -7.73 8.08
CA ASP A 280 -38.19 -7.66 9.44
C ASP A 280 -37.08 -7.36 10.46
N ARG A 281 -35.91 -7.98 10.30
CA ARG A 281 -34.74 -7.66 11.12
C ARG A 281 -34.29 -6.22 10.96
N GLN A 282 -34.40 -5.66 9.76
CA GLN A 282 -34.08 -4.26 9.55
C GLN A 282 -35.10 -3.33 10.23
N LEU A 283 -36.38 -3.70 10.19
CA LEU A 283 -37.47 -2.98 10.87
C LEU A 283 -37.31 -3.01 12.40
N HIS A 284 -36.91 -4.15 12.97
CA HIS A 284 -36.72 -4.38 14.41
C HIS A 284 -35.25 -4.33 14.85
N SER A 285 -34.41 -3.61 14.09
CA SER A 285 -32.96 -3.71 14.19
C SER A 285 -32.38 -3.25 15.53
N ASP A 286 -33.03 -2.32 16.23
CA ASP A 286 -32.63 -1.91 17.59
C ASP A 286 -32.81 -3.04 18.61
N GLU A 287 -33.88 -3.83 18.47
CA GLU A 287 -34.17 -4.93 19.38
C GLU A 287 -33.17 -6.07 19.17
N VAL A 288 -32.91 -6.42 17.90
CA VAL A 288 -31.85 -7.38 17.52
C VAL A 288 -30.50 -6.94 18.06
N ASP A 289 -30.14 -5.66 17.87
CA ASP A 289 -28.88 -5.11 18.35
C ASP A 289 -28.77 -5.19 19.88
N ASN A 290 -29.84 -4.90 20.63
CA ASN A 290 -29.79 -4.92 22.09
C ASN A 290 -29.63 -6.35 22.63
N LEU A 291 -30.33 -7.31 22.04
CA LEU A 291 -30.20 -8.73 22.39
C LEU A 291 -28.77 -9.23 22.15
N LEU A 292 -28.20 -8.91 20.99
CA LEU A 292 -26.85 -9.33 20.61
C LEU A 292 -25.75 -8.60 21.39
N LYS A 293 -25.90 -7.30 21.65
CA LYS A 293 -24.90 -6.50 22.40
C LYS A 293 -24.65 -7.06 23.79
N ALA A 294 -25.69 -7.40 24.53
CA ALA A 294 -25.55 -7.97 25.86
C ALA A 294 -24.74 -9.27 25.79
N ARG A 295 -25.06 -10.11 24.80
CA ARG A 295 -24.39 -11.38 24.56
C ARG A 295 -22.90 -11.22 24.20
N TRP A 296 -22.58 -10.31 23.28
CA TRP A 296 -21.21 -10.08 22.84
C TRP A 296 -20.26 -9.68 23.97
N LEU A 297 -20.76 -9.03 25.02
CA LEU A 297 -19.98 -8.62 26.19
C LEU A 297 -19.57 -9.77 27.11
N GLU A 298 -20.08 -10.99 26.93
CA GLU A 298 -19.79 -12.13 27.82
C GLU A 298 -18.47 -12.84 27.50
N LYS A 299 -18.03 -12.84 26.24
CA LYS A 299 -16.79 -13.47 25.75
C LYS A 299 -15.91 -12.41 25.06
N THR A 300 -14.62 -12.68 24.91
CA THR A 300 -13.70 -11.81 24.14
C THR A 300 -14.00 -11.90 22.64
N ALA A 301 -13.50 -10.95 21.84
CA ALA A 301 -13.64 -11.01 20.39
C ALA A 301 -13.01 -12.27 19.77
N GLU A 302 -11.90 -12.76 20.34
CA GLU A 302 -11.22 -13.98 19.88
C GLU A 302 -12.04 -15.25 20.22
N GLU A 303 -12.60 -15.34 21.43
CA GLU A 303 -13.49 -16.43 21.81
C GLU A 303 -14.72 -16.50 20.90
N TRP A 304 -15.35 -15.35 20.61
CA TRP A 304 -16.47 -15.28 19.67
C TRP A 304 -16.08 -15.65 18.24
N PHE A 305 -14.88 -15.25 17.80
CA PHE A 305 -14.37 -15.62 16.48
C PHE A 305 -14.23 -17.13 16.34
N HIS A 306 -13.58 -17.82 17.28
CA HIS A 306 -13.42 -19.27 17.22
C HIS A 306 -14.75 -20.01 17.34
N HIS A 307 -15.61 -19.60 18.28
CA HIS A 307 -16.95 -20.16 18.43
C HIS A 307 -17.76 -20.04 17.14
N ALA A 308 -17.85 -18.85 16.54
CA ALA A 308 -18.59 -18.65 15.29
C ALA A 308 -18.01 -19.49 14.14
N GLN A 309 -16.69 -19.68 14.08
CA GLN A 309 -16.04 -20.51 13.07
C GLN A 309 -16.37 -22.00 13.21
N GLU A 310 -16.57 -22.53 14.42
CA GLU A 310 -17.07 -23.91 14.64
C GLU A 310 -18.46 -24.11 14.03
N TRP A 311 -19.28 -23.06 14.05
CA TRP A 311 -20.59 -22.99 13.42
C TRP A 311 -20.57 -22.54 11.96
N ARG A 312 -19.38 -22.30 11.39
CA ARG A 312 -19.15 -21.83 10.00
C ARG A 312 -19.71 -20.44 9.70
N PHE A 313 -19.91 -19.60 10.71
CA PHE A 313 -20.27 -18.19 10.51
C PHE A 313 -19.02 -17.30 10.42
N PRO A 314 -18.93 -16.42 9.40
CA PRO A 314 -17.78 -15.55 9.22
C PRO A 314 -17.86 -14.37 10.20
N PHE A 315 -17.11 -14.49 11.29
CA PHE A 315 -16.87 -13.42 12.24
C PHE A 315 -15.42 -12.96 12.10
N SER A 316 -15.10 -11.75 12.54
CA SER A 316 -13.71 -11.29 12.60
C SER A 316 -13.49 -10.37 13.79
N PRO A 317 -12.45 -10.61 14.61
CA PRO A 317 -12.04 -9.62 15.59
C PRO A 317 -11.51 -8.37 14.87
N VAL A 318 -11.67 -7.20 15.48
CA VAL A 318 -11.03 -5.95 15.03
C VAL A 318 -9.65 -5.87 15.66
N ASN A 319 -8.66 -6.37 14.93
CA ASN A 319 -7.31 -6.53 15.42
C ASN A 319 -6.53 -5.21 15.55
N THR A 320 -5.77 -5.09 16.64
CA THR A 320 -4.68 -4.12 16.76
C THR A 320 -3.41 -4.62 16.05
N MET A 321 -2.39 -3.76 15.92
CA MET A 321 -1.08 -4.19 15.40
C MET A 321 -0.37 -5.18 16.32
N GLU A 322 -0.67 -5.19 17.62
CA GLU A 322 -0.18 -6.20 18.56
C GLU A 322 -0.78 -7.57 18.23
N ASN A 323 -2.10 -7.64 18.06
CA ASN A 323 -2.78 -8.89 17.65
C ASN A 323 -2.27 -9.40 16.30
N ILE A 324 -2.10 -8.50 15.32
CA ILE A 324 -1.55 -8.86 14.00
C ILE A 324 -0.12 -9.39 14.12
N SER A 325 0.70 -8.81 14.99
CA SER A 325 2.09 -9.23 15.19
C SER A 325 2.19 -10.63 15.81
N GLY A 326 1.24 -11.01 16.66
CA GLY A 326 1.12 -12.34 17.28
C GLY A 326 0.23 -13.33 16.51
N SER A 327 -0.19 -13.02 15.28
CA SER A 327 -1.14 -13.86 14.55
C SER A 327 -0.53 -15.19 14.09
N LEU A 328 -1.07 -16.30 14.61
CA LEU A 328 -0.68 -17.66 14.23
C LEU A 328 -0.84 -17.91 12.72
N GLN A 329 -1.94 -17.45 12.12
CA GLN A 329 -2.15 -17.60 10.66
C GLN A 329 -1.07 -16.88 9.84
N LEU A 330 -0.59 -15.71 10.30
CA LEU A 330 0.47 -14.99 9.61
C LEU A 330 1.85 -15.61 9.87
N GLU A 331 2.04 -16.22 11.03
CA GLU A 331 3.23 -17.02 11.37
C GLU A 331 3.34 -18.30 10.54
N ASP A 332 2.27 -19.10 10.46
CA ASP A 332 2.17 -20.28 9.58
C ASP A 332 2.43 -19.90 8.12
N ARG A 333 2.01 -18.68 7.76
CA ARG A 333 2.27 -18.11 6.45
C ARG A 333 3.62 -17.40 6.33
N ARG A 334 4.49 -17.45 7.33
CA ARG A 334 5.81 -16.77 7.35
C ARG A 334 5.71 -15.37 6.74
N TYR A 335 4.64 -14.67 7.08
CA TYR A 335 4.27 -13.44 6.40
C TYR A 335 5.20 -12.32 6.84
N PHE A 336 5.50 -12.22 8.13
CA PHE A 336 6.49 -11.27 8.60
C PHE A 336 7.91 -11.80 8.40
N VAL A 337 8.80 -10.90 8.03
CA VAL A 337 10.20 -11.20 7.75
C VAL A 337 11.09 -10.33 8.63
N GLU A 338 12.19 -10.92 9.11
CA GLU A 338 13.17 -10.24 9.94
C GLU A 338 14.32 -9.69 9.11
N PHE A 339 14.73 -8.46 9.41
CA PHE A 339 15.78 -7.74 8.71
C PHE A 339 16.81 -7.19 9.68
N PRO A 340 18.03 -7.76 9.72
CA PRO A 340 19.09 -7.18 10.52
C PRO A 340 19.48 -5.82 9.93
N HIS A 341 19.48 -4.78 10.76
CA HIS A 341 19.91 -3.44 10.38
C HIS A 341 21.08 -2.97 11.26
N PRO A 342 22.21 -2.53 10.68
CA PRO A 342 23.41 -2.17 11.46
C PRO A 342 23.17 -1.10 12.53
N ALA A 343 22.27 -0.14 12.27
CA ALA A 343 22.05 1.00 13.15
C ALA A 343 20.89 0.85 14.16
N VAL A 344 19.97 -0.10 13.94
CA VAL A 344 18.73 -0.20 14.74
C VAL A 344 18.37 -1.63 15.17
N GLY A 345 19.26 -2.59 14.95
CA GLY A 345 19.03 -4.00 15.26
C GLY A 345 18.12 -4.67 14.23
N THR A 346 17.50 -5.78 14.62
CA THR A 346 16.59 -6.53 13.74
C THR A 346 15.21 -5.88 13.71
N LEU A 347 14.73 -5.57 12.51
CA LEU A 347 13.40 -5.05 12.26
C LEU A 347 12.50 -6.14 11.66
N ARG A 348 11.22 -6.14 12.03
CA ARG A 348 10.23 -7.07 11.49
C ARG A 348 9.30 -6.34 10.52
N TYR A 349 9.26 -6.79 9.27
CA TYR A 349 8.48 -6.15 8.20
C TYR A 349 7.45 -7.10 7.58
N PRO A 350 6.39 -6.55 6.96
CA PRO A 350 5.50 -7.34 6.11
C PRO A 350 6.24 -7.95 4.91
N GLY A 351 6.04 -9.25 4.73
CA GLY A 351 6.46 -10.02 3.57
C GLY A 351 5.50 -9.86 2.40
N ALA A 352 5.59 -10.75 1.41
CA ALA A 352 4.92 -10.56 0.13
C ALA A 352 3.42 -10.87 0.27
N PRO A 353 2.51 -10.06 -0.29
CA PRO A 353 1.09 -10.39 -0.26
C PRO A 353 0.73 -11.56 -1.20
N PHE A 354 1.69 -12.08 -1.97
CA PHE A 354 1.56 -13.27 -2.82
C PHE A 354 2.84 -14.10 -2.81
N ARG A 355 2.77 -15.36 -3.24
CA ARG A 355 3.93 -16.26 -3.35
C ARG A 355 4.03 -16.83 -4.75
N MET A 356 5.22 -16.76 -5.33
CA MET A 356 5.55 -17.43 -6.59
C MET A 356 6.30 -18.72 -6.26
N SER A 357 5.85 -19.86 -6.81
CA SER A 357 6.45 -21.17 -6.52
C SER A 357 7.87 -21.29 -7.06
N GLU A 358 8.11 -20.76 -8.26
CA GLU A 358 9.40 -20.89 -8.96
C GLU A 358 10.37 -19.74 -8.65
N THR A 359 9.85 -18.52 -8.54
CA THR A 359 10.64 -17.28 -8.45
C THR A 359 10.31 -16.50 -7.16
N PRO A 360 10.62 -17.04 -5.98
CA PRO A 360 10.23 -16.42 -4.71
C PRO A 360 10.86 -15.03 -4.52
N ARG A 361 10.15 -14.15 -3.80
CA ARG A 361 10.65 -12.83 -3.39
C ARG A 361 12.01 -12.96 -2.69
N ARG A 362 12.98 -12.12 -3.07
CA ARG A 362 14.28 -12.01 -2.40
C ARG A 362 14.29 -10.84 -1.43
N GLN A 363 14.62 -11.13 -0.18
CA GLN A 363 14.74 -10.14 0.88
C GLN A 363 16.04 -10.40 1.61
N SER A 364 17.10 -9.73 1.16
CA SER A 364 18.49 -10.07 1.54
C SER A 364 19.26 -8.92 2.15
N MET A 365 18.99 -7.67 1.76
CA MET A 365 19.80 -6.51 2.19
C MET A 365 18.96 -5.46 2.94
N PRO A 366 19.52 -4.87 4.02
CA PRO A 366 18.90 -3.72 4.68
C PRO A 366 18.86 -2.49 3.76
N ALA A 367 18.16 -1.45 4.18
CA ALA A 367 18.22 -0.17 3.48
C ALA A 367 19.64 0.44 3.56
N PRO A 368 20.10 1.14 2.51
CA PRO A 368 21.45 1.67 2.45
C PRO A 368 21.60 2.91 3.34
N THR A 369 22.78 3.07 3.96
CA THR A 369 23.14 4.37 4.53
C THR A 369 23.32 5.41 3.42
N LEU A 370 23.20 6.70 3.76
CA LEU A 370 23.31 7.76 2.77
C LEU A 370 24.66 7.71 2.02
N GLY A 371 24.60 7.50 0.70
CA GLY A 371 25.80 7.43 -0.17
C GLY A 371 26.66 6.18 0.01
N GLN A 372 26.16 5.14 0.68
CA GLN A 372 26.92 3.92 1.01
C GLN A 372 27.64 3.30 -0.20
N HIS A 373 27.03 3.33 -1.38
CA HIS A 373 27.51 2.64 -2.57
C HIS A 373 28.09 3.59 -3.63
N ASN A 374 28.42 4.85 -3.26
CA ASN A 374 28.97 5.82 -4.22
C ASN A 374 30.20 5.26 -4.96
N GLY A 375 31.18 4.69 -4.24
CA GLY A 375 32.39 4.15 -4.86
C GLY A 375 32.10 3.00 -5.81
N GLU A 376 31.31 2.02 -5.37
CA GLU A 376 30.94 0.83 -6.15
C GLU A 376 30.20 1.21 -7.44
N VAL A 377 29.10 1.95 -7.32
CA VAL A 377 28.20 2.25 -8.44
C VAL A 377 28.84 3.18 -9.47
N PHE A 378 29.60 4.18 -9.05
CA PHE A 378 30.22 5.12 -10.01
C PHE A 378 31.48 4.56 -10.67
N LEU A 379 32.11 3.52 -10.11
CA LEU A 379 33.14 2.75 -10.79
C LEU A 379 32.54 1.79 -11.83
N GLU A 380 31.43 1.11 -11.51
CA GLU A 380 30.71 0.25 -12.46
C GLU A 380 30.24 1.03 -13.71
N ALA A 381 29.86 2.30 -13.55
CA ALA A 381 29.36 3.12 -14.66
C ALA A 381 30.47 3.66 -15.60
N THR A 382 31.75 3.51 -15.24
CA THR A 382 32.88 4.00 -16.06
C THR A 382 33.61 2.90 -16.84
N THR A 383 33.25 1.65 -16.62
CA THR A 383 33.70 0.47 -17.38
C THR A 383 32.65 0.03 -18.38
#